data_AF-A0A9E5CAZ6-F1
#
_entry.id   AF-A0A9E5CAZ6-F1
#
_cell.length_a   1.000
_cell.length_b   1.000
_cell.length_c   1.000
_cell.angle_alpha   90.00
_cell.angle_beta   90.00
_cell.angle_gamma   90.00
#
_symmetry.space_group_name_H-M   'P 1'
#
loop_
_entity.id
_entity.type
_entity.pdbx_description
1 polymer ?
#
loop_
_entity_poly.entity_id
_entity_poly.type
_entity_poly.pdbx_seq_one_letter_code
_entity_poly.pdbx_strand_id
1 'polypeptide(L)'
;MNEKRPKGWDWRAELGRHEGRAAHEAFNDQMSVLRFVIKLVTLPVRVPLYVRRIILRRRDMIRFAQERSMDRLVSDDLAREVSLQWVKAHPRRYPLGEYDPRLAKLQRTFEGMMRRQR
;
A
#
# COMPACT_ATOMS: atom_id res chain seq x y z
N MET A 1 52.26 0.44 -32.88
CA MET A 1 50.99 0.49 -32.13
C MET A 1 49.85 0.52 -33.13
N ASN A 2 49.08 -0.57 -33.23
CA ASN A 2 48.02 -0.74 -34.22
C ASN A 2 46.71 -0.12 -33.71
N GLU A 3 46.36 1.08 -34.17
CA GLU A 3 45.01 1.63 -34.06
C GLU A 3 44.08 0.93 -35.05
N LYS A 4 43.45 -0.17 -34.62
CA LYS A 4 42.32 -0.74 -35.34
C LYS A 4 41.05 0.04 -34.99
N ARG A 5 40.82 1.18 -35.63
CA ARG A 5 39.51 1.85 -35.57
C ARG A 5 38.56 1.17 -36.56
N PRO A 6 37.37 0.73 -36.13
CA PRO A 6 36.44 0.01 -37.00
C PRO A 6 35.92 0.89 -38.14
N LYS A 7 35.88 0.34 -39.36
CA LYS A 7 35.36 0.99 -40.56
C LYS A 7 33.84 1.18 -40.38
N GLY A 8 33.40 2.43 -40.18
CA GLY A 8 32.03 2.79 -39.77
C GLY A 8 31.95 3.54 -38.45
N TRP A 9 33.08 3.85 -37.82
CA TRP A 9 33.14 4.67 -36.60
C TRP A 9 32.92 6.15 -36.92
N ASP A 10 31.66 6.58 -36.84
CA ASP A 10 31.29 8.00 -36.93
C ASP A 10 31.40 8.64 -35.55
N TRP A 11 32.50 9.35 -35.31
CA TRP A 11 32.78 10.04 -34.06
C TRP A 11 31.67 11.03 -33.67
N ARG A 12 30.95 11.58 -34.66
CA ARG A 12 29.79 12.47 -34.44
C ARG A 12 28.58 11.71 -33.90
N ALA A 13 28.37 10.49 -34.38
CA ALA A 13 27.30 9.63 -33.87
C ALA A 13 27.59 9.18 -32.44
N GLU A 14 28.86 8.99 -32.08
CA GLU A 14 29.24 8.66 -30.70
C GLU A 14 29.14 9.86 -29.75
N LEU A 15 29.59 11.05 -30.16
CA LEU A 15 29.35 12.29 -29.42
C LEU A 15 27.87 12.59 -29.25
N GLY A 16 27.05 12.45 -30.31
CA GLY A 16 25.60 12.61 -30.22
C GLY A 16 24.92 11.59 -29.30
N ARG A 17 25.45 10.36 -29.21
CA ARG A 17 25.00 9.35 -28.24
C ARG A 17 25.39 9.71 -26.80
N HIS A 18 26.58 10.28 -26.59
CA HIS A 18 27.04 10.73 -25.27
C HIS A 18 26.27 11.97 -24.80
N GLU A 19 26.06 12.96 -25.67
CA GLU A 19 25.25 14.14 -25.39
C GLU A 19 23.78 13.78 -25.13
N GLY A 20 23.22 12.86 -25.94
CA GLY A 20 21.88 12.35 -25.75
C GLY A 20 21.70 11.62 -24.42
N ARG A 21 22.68 10.82 -23.98
CA ARG A 21 22.65 10.16 -22.67
C ARG A 21 22.77 11.15 -21.52
N ALA A 22 23.69 12.11 -21.60
CA ALA A 22 23.87 13.14 -20.58
C ALA A 22 22.61 14.02 -20.43
N ALA A 23 21.96 14.38 -21.53
CA ALA A 23 20.69 15.09 -21.52
C ALA A 23 19.55 14.24 -20.92
N HIS A 24 19.54 12.92 -21.19
CA HIS A 24 18.54 12.00 -20.63
C HIS A 24 18.72 11.80 -19.12
N GLU A 25 19.96 11.69 -18.65
CA GLU A 25 20.30 11.59 -17.23
C GLU A 25 19.91 12.88 -16.48
N ALA A 26 20.26 14.05 -17.03
CA ALA A 26 19.87 15.34 -16.46
C ALA A 26 18.34 15.53 -16.39
N PHE A 27 17.62 15.11 -17.44
CA PHE A 27 16.15 15.16 -17.46
C PHE A 27 15.53 14.20 -16.43
N ASN A 28 16.10 13.00 -16.27
CA ASN A 28 15.64 12.03 -15.29
C ASN A 28 15.87 12.52 -13.85
N ASP A 29 17.02 13.16 -13.58
CA ASP A 29 17.30 13.77 -12.29
C ASP A 29 16.36 14.94 -11.98
N GLN A 30 16.09 15.81 -12.95
CA GLN A 30 15.09 16.88 -12.79
C GLN A 30 13.69 16.32 -12.51
N MET A 31 13.30 15.24 -13.20
CA MET A 31 12.03 14.57 -12.97
C MET A 31 11.97 13.87 -11.61
N SER A 32 13.09 13.34 -11.11
CA SER A 32 13.17 12.71 -9.80
C SER A 32 12.98 13.75 -8.68
N VAL A 33 13.64 14.91 -8.80
CA VAL A 33 13.49 16.06 -7.90
C VAL A 33 12.06 16.58 -7.93
N LEU A 34 11.48 16.77 -9.12
CA LEU A 34 10.09 17.22 -9.26
C LEU A 34 9.10 16.26 -8.57
N ARG A 35 9.26 14.94 -8.79
CA ARG A 35 8.45 13.93 -8.11
C ARG A 35 8.61 13.98 -6.59
N PHE A 36 9.82 14.23 -6.11
CA PHE A 36 10.11 14.36 -4.67
C PHE A 36 9.39 15.58 -4.08
N VAL A 37 9.50 16.75 -4.72
CA VAL A 37 8.83 17.98 -4.28
C VAL A 37 7.30 17.80 -4.27
N ILE A 38 6.73 17.23 -5.33
CA ILE A 38 5.28 16.95 -5.38
C ILE A 38 4.87 16.00 -4.25
N LYS A 39 5.65 14.94 -4.00
CA LYS A 39 5.39 14.05 -2.87
C LYS A 39 5.45 14.82 -1.56
N LEU A 40 6.46 15.65 -1.33
CA LEU A 40 6.64 16.42 -0.09
C LEU A 40 5.46 17.37 0.17
N VAL A 41 5.00 18.07 -0.87
CA VAL A 41 3.85 18.99 -0.78
C VAL A 41 2.52 18.24 -0.57
N THR A 42 2.35 17.07 -1.19
CA THR A 42 1.10 16.29 -1.06
C THR A 42 1.05 15.42 0.19
N LEU A 43 2.20 15.06 0.78
CA LEU A 43 2.32 14.26 1.99
C LEU A 43 1.54 14.82 3.20
N PRO A 44 1.65 16.11 3.57
CA PRO A 44 0.96 16.66 4.72
C PRO A 44 -0.57 16.65 4.58
N VAL A 45 -1.11 16.57 3.36
CA VAL A 45 -2.56 16.41 3.15
C VAL A 45 -2.95 14.93 3.11
N ARG A 46 -2.17 14.09 2.44
CA ARG A 46 -2.48 12.66 2.26
C ARG A 46 -2.34 11.87 3.56
N VAL A 47 -1.32 12.14 4.37
CA VAL A 47 -1.05 11.39 5.60
C VAL A 47 -2.19 11.55 6.62
N PRO A 48 -2.66 12.76 6.97
CA PRO A 48 -3.77 12.91 7.91
C PRO A 48 -5.06 12.26 7.41
N LEU A 49 -5.36 12.36 6.11
CA LEU A 49 -6.54 11.71 5.53
C LEU A 49 -6.45 10.19 5.61
N TYR A 50 -5.28 9.62 5.35
CA TYR A 50 -5.03 8.19 5.47
C TYR A 50 -5.14 7.71 6.92
N VAL A 51 -4.51 8.42 7.86
CA VAL A 51 -4.59 8.14 9.31
C VAL A 51 -6.03 8.22 9.80
N ARG A 52 -6.78 9.26 9.43
CA ARG A 52 -8.21 9.40 9.75
C ARG A 52 -9.02 8.21 9.24
N ARG A 53 -8.80 7.77 8.00
CA ARG A 53 -9.47 6.58 7.44
C ARG A 53 -9.16 5.31 8.24
N ILE A 54 -7.91 5.13 8.68
CA ILE A 54 -7.52 4.00 9.53
C ILE A 54 -8.22 4.05 10.88
N ILE A 55 -8.23 5.22 11.54
CA ILE A 55 -8.84 5.40 12.85
C ILE A 55 -10.33 5.13 12.78
N LEU A 56 -11.03 5.70 11.80
CA LEU A 56 -12.47 5.47 11.60
C LEU A 56 -12.74 3.98 11.37
N ARG A 57 -12.00 3.32 10.48
CA ARG A 57 -12.14 1.88 10.24
C ARG A 57 -11.93 1.06 11.52
N ARG A 58 -10.93 1.39 12.34
CA ARG A 58 -10.71 0.70 13.62
C ARG A 58 -11.86 0.91 14.59
N ARG A 59 -12.39 2.13 14.70
CA ARG A 59 -13.55 2.43 15.55
C ARG A 59 -14.77 1.64 15.10
N ASP A 60 -15.02 1.57 13.80
CA ASP A 60 -16.12 0.77 13.24
C ASP A 60 -15.96 -0.71 13.56
N MET A 61 -14.75 -1.26 13.42
CA MET A 61 -14.47 -2.66 13.78
C MET A 61 -14.67 -2.94 15.27
N ILE A 62 -14.21 -2.03 16.15
CA ILE A 62 -14.38 -2.17 17.60
C ILE A 62 -15.86 -2.16 17.95
N ARG A 63 -16.62 -1.18 17.44
CA ARG A 63 -18.08 -1.11 17.67
C ARG A 63 -18.77 -2.38 17.17
N PHE A 64 -18.45 -2.83 15.98
CA PHE A 64 -19.03 -4.04 15.39
C PHE A 64 -18.74 -5.30 16.21
N ALA A 65 -17.51 -5.41 16.75
CA ALA A 65 -17.13 -6.49 17.64
C ALA A 65 -17.91 -6.43 18.96
N GLN A 66 -18.01 -5.24 19.58
CA GLN A 66 -18.73 -5.03 20.83
C GLN A 66 -20.21 -5.41 20.70
N GLU A 67 -20.90 -4.91 19.68
CA GLU A 67 -22.31 -5.23 19.40
C GLU A 67 -22.59 -6.74 19.30
N ARG A 68 -21.58 -7.55 18.93
CA ARG A 68 -21.71 -9.00 18.73
C ARG A 68 -21.13 -9.83 19.87
N SER A 69 -20.28 -9.25 20.70
CA SER A 69 -19.67 -9.91 21.86
C SER A 69 -20.38 -9.60 23.17
N MET A 70 -21.28 -8.61 23.23
CA MET A 70 -21.93 -8.16 24.48
C MET A 70 -22.55 -9.30 25.30
N ASP A 71 -23.09 -10.33 24.65
CA ASP A 71 -23.78 -11.45 25.33
C ASP A 71 -23.08 -12.81 25.15
N ARG A 72 -21.85 -12.84 24.64
CA ARG A 72 -21.15 -14.09 24.27
C ARG A 72 -19.78 -14.21 24.93
N LEU A 73 -19.44 -15.43 25.37
CA LEU A 73 -18.09 -15.76 25.82
C LEU A 73 -17.09 -15.55 24.67
N VAL A 74 -16.03 -14.80 24.94
CA VAL A 74 -14.95 -14.56 23.97
C VAL A 74 -14.22 -15.88 23.69
N SER A 75 -14.41 -16.42 22.50
CA SER A 75 -13.74 -17.62 21.99
C SER A 75 -13.14 -17.37 20.60
N ASP A 76 -12.22 -18.25 20.19
CA ASP A 76 -11.60 -18.17 18.86
C ASP A 76 -12.66 -18.39 17.74
N ASP A 77 -13.68 -19.21 18.01
CA ASP A 77 -14.82 -19.41 17.11
C ASP A 77 -15.65 -18.13 16.93
N LEU A 78 -15.84 -17.35 18.01
CA LEU A 78 -16.53 -16.06 17.94
C LEU A 78 -15.74 -15.07 17.06
N ALA A 79 -14.42 -15.04 17.18
CA ALA A 79 -13.58 -14.18 16.33
C ALA A 79 -13.68 -14.57 14.84
N ARG A 80 -13.76 -15.87 14.55
CA ARG A 80 -14.02 -16.37 13.19
C ARG A 80 -15.40 -15.95 12.68
N GLU A 81 -16.46 -16.15 13.47
CA GLU A 81 -17.83 -15.76 13.09
C GLU A 81 -17.94 -14.26 12.81
N VAL A 82 -17.45 -13.42 13.74
CA VAL A 82 -17.49 -11.96 13.60
C VAL A 82 -16.69 -11.49 12.40
N SER A 83 -15.55 -12.14 12.09
CA SER A 83 -14.77 -11.82 10.90
C SER A 83 -15.55 -12.09 9.59
N LEU A 84 -16.27 -13.22 9.50
CA LEU A 84 -17.09 -13.56 8.34
C LEU A 84 -18.27 -12.59 8.19
N GLN A 85 -18.91 -12.23 9.30
CA GLN A 85 -19.98 -11.23 9.29
C GLN A 85 -19.47 -9.85 8.86
N TRP A 86 -18.27 -9.46 9.30
CA TRP A 86 -17.64 -8.21 8.87
C TRP A 86 -17.36 -8.19 7.37
N VAL A 87 -16.88 -9.31 6.82
CA VAL A 87 -16.66 -9.49 5.38
C VAL A 87 -17.97 -9.37 4.61
N LYS A 88 -19.03 -10.05 5.05
CA LYS A 88 -20.37 -9.99 4.45
C LYS A 88 -20.95 -8.58 4.45
N ALA A 89 -20.72 -7.81 5.51
CA ALA A 89 -21.14 -6.41 5.60
C ALA A 89 -20.33 -5.45 4.72
N HIS A 90 -19.17 -5.87 4.20
CA HIS A 90 -18.25 -5.01 3.43
C HIS A 90 -17.80 -5.65 2.10
N PRO A 91 -18.74 -5.98 1.18
CA PRO A 91 -18.41 -6.69 -0.06
C PRO A 91 -17.43 -5.92 -0.96
N ARG A 92 -17.50 -4.58 -0.96
CA ARG A 92 -16.55 -3.74 -1.72
C ARG A 92 -15.10 -3.84 -1.22
N ARG A 93 -14.87 -4.20 0.05
CA ARG A 93 -13.52 -4.33 0.64
C ARG A 93 -12.98 -5.75 0.59
N TYR A 94 -13.88 -6.73 0.51
CA TYR A 94 -13.60 -8.15 0.48
C TYR A 94 -14.40 -8.81 -0.65
N PRO A 95 -14.00 -8.59 -1.92
CA PRO A 95 -14.78 -9.05 -3.07
C PRO A 95 -14.87 -10.57 -3.16
N LEU A 96 -13.91 -11.29 -2.56
CA LEU A 96 -13.88 -12.76 -2.53
C LEU A 96 -14.63 -13.35 -1.33
N GLY A 97 -15.24 -12.50 -0.49
CA GLY A 97 -16.01 -12.96 0.66
C GLY A 97 -15.18 -13.83 1.61
N GLU A 98 -15.69 -15.03 1.89
CA GLU A 98 -15.09 -15.99 2.82
C GLU A 98 -13.75 -16.56 2.32
N TYR A 99 -13.47 -16.45 1.01
CA TYR A 99 -12.22 -16.89 0.38
C TYR A 99 -11.17 -15.77 0.30
N ASP A 100 -11.44 -14.59 0.85
CA ASP A 100 -10.50 -13.47 0.78
C ASP A 100 -9.22 -13.78 1.58
N PRO A 101 -8.01 -13.64 0.98
CA PRO A 101 -6.75 -13.93 1.67
C PRO A 101 -6.52 -13.02 2.88
N ARG A 102 -7.22 -11.88 2.98
CA ARG A 102 -7.16 -10.96 4.10
C ARG A 102 -7.97 -11.43 5.31
N LEU A 103 -8.82 -12.46 5.15
CA LEU A 103 -9.67 -12.98 6.21
C LEU A 103 -8.86 -13.47 7.41
N ALA A 104 -7.75 -14.20 7.19
CA ALA A 104 -6.90 -14.67 8.28
C ALA A 104 -6.32 -13.52 9.12
N LYS A 105 -5.91 -12.42 8.47
CA LYS A 105 -5.44 -11.21 9.16
C LYS A 105 -6.58 -10.51 9.91
N LEU A 106 -7.77 -10.51 9.33
CA LEU A 106 -8.97 -9.93 9.93
C LEU A 106 -9.39 -10.70 11.20
N GLN A 107 -9.36 -12.03 11.16
CA GLN A 107 -9.62 -12.91 12.30
C GLN A 107 -8.70 -12.60 13.48
N ARG A 108 -7.38 -12.61 13.25
CA ARG A 108 -6.39 -12.21 14.28
C ARG A 108 -6.63 -10.81 14.83
N THR A 109 -7.12 -9.90 13.99
CA THR A 109 -7.44 -8.53 14.42
C THR A 109 -8.63 -8.50 15.36
N PHE A 110 -9.71 -9.22 15.05
CA PHE A 110 -10.88 -9.33 15.91
C PHE A 110 -10.58 -10.09 17.20
N GLU A 111 -9.86 -11.21 17.12
CA GLU A 111 -9.37 -11.95 18.28
C GLU A 111 -8.59 -11.03 19.24
N GLY A 112 -7.64 -10.26 18.69
CA GLY A 112 -6.87 -9.29 19.48
C GLY A 112 -7.70 -8.14 20.05
N MET A 113 -8.80 -7.74 19.38
CA MET A 113 -9.73 -6.73 19.90
C MET A 113 -10.57 -7.28 21.05
N MET A 114 -11.12 -8.48 20.90
CA MET A 114 -11.97 -9.12 21.91
C MET A 114 -11.19 -9.53 23.16
N ARG A 115 -9.96 -10.05 23.00
CA ARG A 115 -9.08 -10.37 24.14
C ARG A 115 -8.74 -9.16 25.01
N ARG A 116 -8.72 -7.95 24.44
CA ARG A 116 -8.45 -6.69 25.18
C ARG A 116 -9.68 -6.12 25.88
N GLN A 117 -10.87 -6.64 25.60
CA GLN A 117 -12.13 -6.21 26.24
C GLN A 117 -12.49 -7.03 27.47
N ARG A 118 -11.75 -8.12 27.73
CA ARG A 118 -11.80 -8.88 28.99
C ARG A 118 -10.89 -8.22 30.01
#